data_AF-A0A4Y1QWV8-F1
#
_entry.id   AF-A0A4Y1QWV8-F1
#
_cell.length_a   1.000
_cell.length_b   1.000
_cell.length_c   1.000
_cell.angle_alpha   90.00
_cell.angle_beta   90.00
_cell.angle_gamma   90.00
#
_symmetry.space_group_name_H-M   'P 1'
#
loop_
_entity.id
_entity.type
_entity.pdbx_description
1 polymer ?
#
loop_
_entity_poly.entity_id
_entity_poly.type
_entity_poly.pdbx_seq_one_letter_code
_entity_poly.pdbx_strand_id
1 'polypeptide(L)'
;MFLIFDNFNTLVPELASSSSFAPISNATQAAKLPLSSVQITVFPNCGICIGLTYHHVVADGRTFNNFIKAWASFSRLGDSSKVDVRSKPSYDRTTILDPYGFEAIFLKEWWKRISSQGLVLLGPSYYNGHSTNAVRATFLVDLAQMEGIKNWIIALCNKGNEHIRYIYRHMS
;
A
#
# COMPACT_ATOMS: atom_id res chain seq x y z
N MET A 1 2.07 8.66 24.52
CA MET A 1 2.21 10.02 23.97
C MET A 1 2.21 9.88 22.46
N PHE A 2 1.13 10.30 21.79
CA PHE A 2 1.07 10.32 20.34
C PHE A 2 1.63 11.68 19.90
N LEU A 3 2.77 11.69 19.22
CA LEU A 3 3.29 12.92 18.62
C LEU A 3 2.42 13.24 17.41
N ILE A 4 1.62 14.30 17.52
CA ILE A 4 0.92 14.89 16.38
C ILE A 4 1.97 15.65 15.59
N PHE A 5 2.35 15.11 14.43
CA PHE A 5 3.20 15.82 13.48
C PHE A 5 2.30 16.64 12.57
N ASP A 6 2.30 17.96 12.76
CA ASP A 6 1.56 18.90 11.90
C ASP A 6 2.01 18.84 10.43
N ASN A 7 3.20 18.28 10.16
CA ASN A 7 3.70 18.08 8.80
C ASN A 7 4.36 16.70 8.61
N PHE A 8 3.56 15.64 8.63
CA PHE A 8 4.04 14.26 8.40
C PHE A 8 4.78 14.09 7.05
N ASN A 9 4.45 14.89 6.03
CA ASN A 9 5.02 14.75 4.71
C ASN A 9 6.56 14.96 4.69
N THR A 10 7.11 15.70 5.65
CA THR A 10 8.56 15.91 5.78
C THR A 10 9.30 14.71 6.38
N LEU A 11 8.56 13.76 6.97
CA LEU A 11 9.11 12.55 7.57
C LEU A 11 9.13 11.36 6.61
N VAL A 12 8.67 11.55 5.38
CA VAL A 12 8.58 10.52 4.35
C VAL A 12 9.50 10.93 3.19
N PRO A 13 10.46 10.08 2.78
CA PRO A 13 11.37 10.44 1.71
C PRO A 13 10.64 10.53 0.37
N GLU A 14 11.09 11.41 -0.51
CA GLU A 14 10.59 11.42 -1.88
C GLU A 14 11.25 10.31 -2.71
N LEU A 15 10.50 9.73 -3.64
CA LEU A 15 11.08 8.97 -4.76
C LEU A 15 11.39 9.96 -5.87
N ALA A 16 12.63 9.97 -6.38
CA ALA A 16 12.96 10.78 -7.54
C ALA A 16 12.02 10.41 -8.69
N SER A 17 11.24 11.39 -9.13
CA SER A 17 10.22 11.19 -10.15
C SER A 17 10.83 11.22 -11.55
N SER A 18 10.19 10.50 -12.47
CA SER A 18 10.63 10.35 -13.85
C SER A 18 10.81 11.67 -14.63
N SER A 19 10.35 12.82 -14.11
CA SER A 19 10.53 14.14 -14.73
C SER A 19 11.99 14.63 -14.75
N SER A 20 12.89 13.97 -14.01
CA SER A 20 14.34 14.17 -14.09
C SER A 20 15.01 13.37 -15.22
N PHE A 21 14.26 12.51 -15.92
CA PHE A 21 14.76 11.76 -17.07
C PHE A 21 14.25 12.42 -18.36
N ALA A 22 15.20 12.85 -19.20
CA ALA A 22 14.92 13.51 -20.47
C ALA A 22 13.91 12.72 -21.33
N PRO A 23 13.09 13.40 -22.16
CA PRO A 23 12.20 12.72 -23.09
C PRO A 23 13.05 11.79 -23.97
N ILE A 24 12.69 10.51 -23.97
CA ILE A 24 13.43 9.44 -24.65
C ILE A 24 13.37 9.70 -26.15
N SER A 25 14.36 10.41 -26.69
CA SER A 25 14.69 10.38 -28.11
C SER A 25 15.58 9.18 -28.37
N ASN A 26 14.98 8.16 -28.98
CA ASN A 26 15.62 7.06 -29.69
C ASN A 26 16.50 6.09 -28.85
N ALA A 27 15.95 4.89 -28.67
CA ALA A 27 16.63 3.61 -28.41
C ALA A 27 17.46 3.42 -27.12
N THR A 28 17.05 2.41 -26.35
CA THR A 28 17.90 1.53 -25.51
C THR A 28 18.56 2.09 -24.25
N GLN A 29 17.90 3.01 -23.53
CA GLN A 29 18.22 3.20 -22.11
C GLN A 29 16.96 3.02 -21.29
N ALA A 30 16.80 1.82 -20.71
CA ALA A 30 15.78 1.58 -19.70
C ALA A 30 16.00 2.59 -18.57
N ALA A 31 15.08 3.54 -18.43
CA ALA A 31 15.14 4.52 -17.36
C ALA A 31 15.20 3.77 -16.02
N LYS A 32 16.28 3.96 -15.26
CA LYS A 32 16.42 3.38 -13.92
C LYS A 32 15.59 4.21 -12.97
N LEU A 33 14.36 3.77 -12.71
CA LEU A 33 13.47 4.41 -11.75
C LEU A 33 13.78 3.89 -10.34
N PRO A 34 13.99 4.77 -9.32
CA PRO A 34 14.08 4.31 -7.94
C PRO A 34 12.74 3.68 -7.53
N LEU A 35 12.84 2.50 -6.92
CA LEU A 35 11.67 1.70 -6.53
C LEU A 35 11.29 1.87 -5.06
N SER A 36 12.24 2.29 -4.22
CA SER A 36 12.02 2.59 -2.81
C SER A 36 13.04 3.61 -2.28
N SER A 37 12.70 4.29 -1.18
CA SER A 37 13.53 5.22 -0.44
C SER A 37 13.24 5.12 1.06
N VAL A 38 14.25 5.37 1.90
CA VAL A 38 14.18 5.29 3.36
C VAL A 38 14.79 6.55 3.95
N GLN A 39 14.09 7.15 4.92
CA GLN A 39 14.56 8.30 5.71
C GLN A 39 14.53 7.95 7.18
N ILE A 40 15.61 8.27 7.89
CA ILE A 40 15.71 8.13 9.34
C ILE A 40 15.81 9.54 9.93
N THR A 41 14.78 9.97 10.63
CA THR A 41 14.72 11.28 11.29
C THR A 41 14.87 11.10 12.78
N VAL A 42 15.94 11.65 13.35
CA VAL A 42 16.20 11.62 14.79
C VAL A 42 15.55 12.85 15.43
N PHE A 43 14.76 12.62 16.47
CA PHE A 43 14.21 13.66 17.34
C PHE A 43 14.97 13.64 18.66
N PRO A 44 15.90 14.59 18.90
CA PRO A 44 16.70 14.62 20.11
C PRO A 44 15.82 14.52 21.36
N ASN A 45 16.19 13.63 22.28
CA ASN A 45 15.47 13.36 23.54
C ASN A 45 14.04 12.80 23.40
N CYS A 46 13.55 12.54 22.18
CA CYS A 46 12.18 12.05 21.93
C CYS A 46 12.15 10.67 21.26
N GLY A 47 13.07 10.40 20.32
CA GLY A 47 13.14 9.12 19.62
C GLY A 47 13.55 9.24 18.16
N ILE A 48 13.16 8.26 17.35
CA ILE A 48 13.47 8.16 15.92
C ILE A 48 12.19 7.89 15.14
N CYS A 49 12.03 8.55 14.00
CA CYS A 49 11.04 8.22 12.98
C CYS A 49 11.73 7.59 11.77
N ILE A 50 11.16 6.50 11.24
CA ILE A 50 11.64 5.83 10.02
C ILE A 50 10.55 5.99 8.97
N GLY A 51 10.79 6.86 7.99
CA GLY A 51 9.94 7.05 6.82
C GLY A 51 10.33 6.12 5.69
N LEU A 52 9.34 5.53 5.02
CA LEU A 52 9.54 4.67 3.86
C LEU A 52 8.59 5.08 2.73
N THR A 53 9.12 5.10 1.52
CA THR A 53 8.33 5.32 0.30
C THR A 53 8.75 4.29 -0.73
N TYR A 54 7.79 3.69 -1.43
CA TYR A 54 8.07 2.71 -2.47
C TYR A 54 6.97 2.70 -3.53
N HIS A 55 7.33 2.29 -4.74
CA HIS A 55 6.37 2.10 -5.81
C HIS A 55 5.57 0.81 -5.55
N HIS A 56 4.24 0.86 -5.62
CA HIS A 56 3.37 -0.27 -5.28
C HIS A 56 3.55 -1.50 -6.20
N VAL A 57 4.29 -1.33 -7.31
CA VAL A 57 4.76 -2.43 -8.18
C VAL A 57 5.74 -3.38 -7.47
N VAL A 58 6.44 -2.90 -6.43
CA VAL A 58 7.45 -3.66 -5.69
C VAL A 58 6.81 -4.61 -4.70
N ALA A 59 5.77 -4.16 -4.01
CA ALA A 59 5.18 -4.88 -2.89
C ALA A 59 3.73 -4.47 -2.67
N ASP A 60 2.90 -5.45 -2.30
CA ASP A 60 1.64 -5.20 -1.62
C ASP A 60 1.86 -4.98 -0.11
N GLY A 61 0.79 -4.65 0.61
CA GLY A 61 0.88 -4.40 2.06
C GLY A 61 1.42 -5.59 2.86
N ARG A 62 1.15 -6.83 2.41
CA ARG A 62 1.64 -8.04 3.09
C ARG A 62 3.14 -8.24 2.88
N THR A 63 3.59 -8.10 1.64
CA THR A 63 5.00 -8.19 1.27
C THR A 63 5.81 -7.10 1.96
N PHE A 64 5.32 -5.86 1.98
CA PHE A 64 5.96 -4.75 2.67
C PHE A 64 6.04 -4.98 4.19
N ASN A 65 4.96 -5.45 4.83
CA ASN A 65 4.98 -5.80 6.25
C ASN A 65 5.99 -6.90 6.57
N ASN A 66 6.11 -7.92 5.72
CA ASN A 66 7.12 -8.97 5.87
C ASN A 66 8.54 -8.42 5.74
N PHE A 67 8.78 -7.51 4.78
CA PHE A 67 10.05 -6.80 4.64
C PHE A 67 10.40 -6.02 5.92
N ILE A 68 9.48 -5.24 6.47
CA ILE A 68 9.72 -4.46 7.70
C ILE A 68 10.03 -5.38 8.89
N LYS A 69 9.30 -6.50 9.05
CA LYS A 69 9.56 -7.48 10.11
C LYS A 69 10.94 -8.12 9.97
N ALA A 70 11.32 -8.49 8.75
CA ALA A 70 12.64 -9.05 8.47
C ALA A 70 13.73 -8.02 8.77
N TRP A 71 13.60 -6.79 8.25
CA TRP A 71 14.54 -5.69 8.50
C TRP A 71 14.72 -5.42 10.00
N ALA A 72 13.62 -5.32 10.75
CA ALA A 72 13.68 -5.13 12.20
C ALA A 72 14.37 -6.31 12.92
N SER A 73 14.17 -7.54 12.44
CA SER A 73 14.82 -8.72 13.03
C SER A 73 16.32 -8.74 12.76
N PHE A 74 16.74 -8.45 11.52
CA PHE A 74 18.16 -8.31 11.16
C PHE A 74 18.84 -7.22 12.00
N SER A 75 18.21 -6.05 12.12
CA SER A 75 18.75 -4.94 12.90
C SER A 75 18.89 -5.26 14.40
N ARG A 76 18.04 -6.14 14.96
CA ARG A 76 18.17 -6.57 16.36
C ARG A 76 19.24 -7.63 16.58
N LEU A 77 19.35 -8.60 15.68
CA LEU A 77 20.18 -9.79 15.89
C LEU A 77 21.63 -9.61 15.38
N GLY A 78 21.87 -8.65 14.49
CA GLY A 78 23.19 -8.39 13.91
C GLY A 78 23.73 -9.51 13.01
N ASP A 79 22.98 -10.61 12.88
CA ASP A 79 23.36 -11.81 12.13
C ASP A 79 22.16 -12.34 11.36
N SER A 80 22.30 -12.36 10.03
CA SER A 80 21.24 -12.79 9.13
C SER A 80 20.90 -14.27 9.22
N SER A 81 21.81 -15.11 9.73
CA SER A 81 21.60 -16.55 9.89
C SER A 81 20.63 -16.89 11.03
N LYS A 82 20.48 -15.98 12.00
CA LYS A 82 19.62 -16.16 13.19
C LYS A 82 18.21 -15.62 12.99
N VAL A 83 17.94 -14.97 11.86
CA VAL A 83 16.62 -14.44 11.56
C VAL A 83 15.75 -15.56 11.00
N ASP A 84 14.88 -16.10 11.85
CA ASP A 84 13.74 -16.89 11.40
C ASP A 84 12.71 -15.96 10.75
N VAL A 85 12.94 -15.61 9.48
CA VAL A 85 11.90 -14.98 8.67
C VAL A 85 10.87 -16.09 8.41
N ARG A 86 9.81 -16.09 9.22
CA ARG A 86 8.66 -17.03 9.16
C ARG A 86 8.09 -17.27 7.75
N SER A 87 8.44 -16.45 6.77
CA SER A 87 8.22 -16.67 5.33
C SER A 87 9.31 -15.97 4.53
N LYS A 88 10.34 -16.69 4.08
CA LYS A 88 11.29 -16.17 3.08
C LYS A 88 10.51 -15.71 1.83
N PRO A 89 10.90 -14.59 1.19
CA PRO A 89 10.22 -14.16 -0.03
C PRO A 89 10.41 -15.22 -1.11
N SER A 90 9.31 -15.60 -1.78
CA SER A 90 9.35 -16.39 -3.00
C SER A 90 9.31 -15.45 -4.19
N TYR A 91 10.28 -15.59 -5.09
CA TYR A 91 10.34 -14.85 -6.34
C TYR A 91 9.91 -15.71 -7.54
N ASP A 92 9.59 -16.98 -7.31
CA ASP A 92 9.12 -17.89 -8.34
C ASP A 92 7.68 -17.58 -8.73
N ARG A 93 7.54 -16.87 -9.85
CA ARG A 93 6.23 -16.49 -10.40
C ARG A 93 5.54 -17.61 -11.16
N THR A 94 6.22 -18.74 -11.44
CA THR A 94 5.58 -19.88 -12.10
C THR A 94 4.51 -20.53 -11.22
N THR A 95 4.56 -20.26 -9.91
CA THR A 95 3.53 -20.65 -8.94
C THR A 95 2.20 -19.89 -9.13
N ILE A 96 2.21 -18.75 -9.82
CA ILE A 96 1.02 -17.97 -10.14
C ILE A 96 0.47 -18.52 -11.45
N LEU A 97 -0.55 -19.38 -11.35
CA LEU A 97 -1.22 -19.92 -12.52
C LEU A 97 -2.15 -18.87 -13.13
N ASP A 98 -2.01 -18.62 -14.42
CA ASP A 98 -2.91 -17.77 -15.20
C ASP A 98 -3.61 -18.57 -16.32
N PRO A 99 -4.52 -19.51 -15.96
CA PRO A 99 -5.19 -20.36 -16.95
C PRO A 99 -6.10 -19.60 -17.91
N TYR A 100 -6.43 -18.34 -17.61
CA TYR A 100 -7.37 -17.51 -18.39
C TYR A 100 -6.68 -16.34 -19.12
N GLY A 101 -5.35 -16.21 -19.02
CA GLY A 101 -4.58 -15.17 -19.72
C GLY A 101 -4.88 -13.75 -19.23
N PHE A 102 -5.23 -13.59 -17.96
CA PHE A 102 -5.50 -12.29 -17.35
C PHE A 102 -4.32 -11.34 -17.41
N GLU A 103 -3.08 -11.84 -17.36
CA GLU A 103 -1.88 -11.01 -17.49
C GLU A 103 -1.92 -10.17 -18.76
N ALA A 104 -2.21 -10.80 -19.91
CA ALA A 104 -2.28 -10.11 -21.19
C ALA A 104 -3.41 -9.08 -21.24
N ILE A 105 -4.56 -9.39 -20.63
CA ILE A 105 -5.71 -8.48 -20.55
C ILE A 105 -5.37 -7.24 -19.72
N PHE A 106 -4.80 -7.44 -18.52
CA PHE A 106 -4.42 -6.35 -17.63
C PHE A 106 -3.30 -5.49 -18.21
N LEU A 107 -2.28 -6.10 -18.83
CA LEU A 107 -1.20 -5.37 -19.48
C LEU A 107 -1.74 -4.52 -20.64
N LYS A 108 -2.63 -5.07 -21.47
CA LYS A 108 -3.25 -4.32 -22.57
C LYS A 108 -4.03 -3.10 -22.06
N GLU A 109 -4.84 -3.29 -21.01
CA GLU A 109 -5.62 -2.21 -20.42
C GLU A 109 -4.72 -1.16 -19.73
N TRP A 110 -3.66 -1.60 -19.05
CA TRP A 110 -2.67 -0.72 -18.43
C TRP A 110 -1.92 0.14 -19.47
N TRP A 111 -1.47 -0.47 -20.57
CA TRP A 111 -0.82 0.24 -21.67
C TRP A 111 -1.75 1.24 -22.35
N LYS A 112 -3.02 0.87 -22.53
CA LYS A 112 -4.05 1.79 -23.05
C LYS A 112 -4.18 3.03 -22.14
N ARG A 113 -4.22 2.83 -20.83
CA ARG A 113 -4.30 3.93 -19.84
C ARG A 113 -3.08 4.84 -19.91
N ILE A 114 -1.88 4.27 -19.89
CA ILE A 114 -0.62 5.05 -20.00
C ILE A 114 -0.57 5.83 -21.31
N SER A 115 -0.95 5.21 -22.41
CA SER A 115 -0.93 5.85 -23.73
C SER A 115 -1.94 7.00 -23.82
N SER A 116 -3.10 6.87 -23.14
CA SER A 116 -4.14 7.91 -23.09
C SER A 116 -3.87 9.07 -22.12
N GLN A 117 -3.14 8.82 -21.02
CA GLN A 117 -2.91 9.80 -19.95
C GLN A 117 -1.48 10.37 -19.96
N GLY A 118 -0.61 9.91 -20.87
CA GLY A 118 0.83 10.17 -20.80
C GLY A 118 1.48 9.46 -19.60
N LEU A 119 2.81 9.50 -19.52
CA LEU A 119 3.65 8.94 -18.45
C LEU A 119 3.46 9.65 -17.08
N VAL A 120 2.27 10.16 -16.79
CA VAL A 120 1.92 10.81 -15.52
C VAL A 120 1.73 9.77 -14.39
N LEU A 121 1.61 8.49 -14.73
CA LEU A 121 1.34 7.39 -13.80
C LEU A 121 2.57 6.88 -13.01
N LEU A 122 3.79 7.40 -13.27
CA LEU A 122 5.03 6.97 -12.61
C LEU A 122 5.67 8.05 -11.72
N GLY A 123 5.09 9.25 -11.67
CA GLY A 123 5.47 10.26 -10.68
C GLY A 123 4.58 10.15 -9.45
N PRO A 124 5.06 10.54 -8.26
CA PRO A 124 4.14 11.11 -7.30
C PRO A 124 3.33 12.15 -8.08
N SER A 125 2.00 12.10 -8.02
CA SER A 125 1.23 13.31 -8.27
C SER A 125 1.69 14.28 -7.19
N TYR A 126 2.74 15.03 -7.50
CA TYR A 126 3.13 16.17 -6.71
C TYR A 126 1.89 17.05 -6.78
N TYR A 127 1.11 17.04 -5.70
CA TYR A 127 0.15 18.08 -5.46
C TYR A 127 0.98 19.35 -5.50
N ASN A 128 0.96 20.05 -6.63
CA ASN A 128 1.69 21.28 -6.91
C ASN A 128 1.46 22.29 -5.78
N GLY A 129 2.20 22.22 -4.67
CA GLY A 129 2.08 23.15 -3.54
C GLY A 129 0.64 23.45 -3.09
N HIS A 130 -0.35 22.64 -3.44
CA HIS A 130 -1.72 22.88 -3.05
C HIS A 130 -1.81 22.35 -1.64
N SER A 131 -1.68 23.27 -0.68
CA SER A 131 -2.09 23.06 0.69
C SER A 131 -3.52 22.54 0.64
N THR A 132 -3.69 21.22 0.64
CA THR A 132 -4.99 20.67 0.94
C THR A 132 -5.21 21.06 2.39
N ASN A 133 -6.33 21.71 2.70
CA ASN A 133 -6.73 21.96 4.09
C ASN A 133 -7.17 20.63 4.77
N ALA A 134 -6.56 19.52 4.36
CA ALA A 134 -6.82 18.19 4.83
C ALA A 134 -6.04 17.99 6.11
N VAL A 135 -6.78 17.76 7.18
CA VAL A 135 -6.22 17.38 8.48
C VAL A 135 -6.12 15.86 8.57
N ARG A 136 -5.18 15.37 9.38
CA ARG A 136 -5.03 13.95 9.69
C ARG A 136 -5.50 13.68 11.11
N ALA A 137 -6.36 12.69 11.27
CA ALA A 137 -6.82 12.21 12.57
C ALA A 137 -6.71 10.68 12.65
N THR A 138 -6.48 10.17 13.86
CA THR A 138 -6.51 8.74 14.15
C THR A 138 -7.72 8.46 15.03
N PHE A 139 -8.63 7.62 14.54
CA PHE A 139 -9.80 7.19 15.29
C PHE A 139 -9.53 5.82 15.89
N LEU A 140 -9.61 5.72 17.22
CA LEU A 140 -9.53 4.46 17.91
C LEU A 140 -10.89 3.78 17.85
N VAL A 141 -10.93 2.57 17.30
CA VAL A 141 -12.08 1.68 17.39
C VAL A 141 -11.67 0.51 18.27
N ASP A 142 -12.29 0.38 19.44
CA ASP A 142 -11.97 -0.70 20.37
C ASP A 142 -12.74 -1.99 20.03
N LEU A 143 -12.44 -3.06 20.79
CA LEU A 143 -13.05 -4.36 20.58
C LEU A 143 -14.57 -4.34 20.80
N ALA A 144 -15.05 -3.65 21.84
CA ALA A 144 -16.47 -3.59 22.15
C ALA A 144 -17.26 -2.83 21.07
N GLN A 145 -16.67 -1.76 20.53
CA GLN A 145 -17.23 -1.02 19.40
C GLN A 145 -17.25 -1.87 18.13
N MET A 146 -16.17 -2.60 17.82
CA MET A 146 -16.14 -3.53 16.68
C MET A 146 -17.18 -4.64 16.81
N GLU A 147 -17.33 -5.22 18.00
CA GLU A 147 -18.35 -6.24 18.28
C GLU A 147 -19.76 -5.67 18.16
N GLY A 148 -19.98 -4.44 18.66
CA GLY A 148 -21.23 -3.71 18.49
C GLY A 148 -21.60 -3.52 17.02
N ILE A 149 -20.66 -3.03 16.20
CA ILE A 149 -20.84 -2.85 14.74
C ILE A 149 -21.15 -4.20 14.08
N LYS A 150 -20.39 -5.25 14.41
CA LYS A 150 -20.60 -6.60 13.86
C LYS A 150 -22.00 -7.12 14.19
N ASN A 151 -22.42 -7.04 15.45
CA ASN A 151 -23.73 -7.48 15.89
C ASN A 151 -24.85 -6.67 15.23
N TRP A 152 -24.66 -5.36 15.06
CA TRP A 152 -25.59 -4.49 14.35
C TRP A 152 -25.75 -4.89 12.88
N ILE A 153 -24.66 -5.15 12.16
CA ILE A 153 -24.69 -5.63 10.77
C ILE A 153 -25.44 -6.97 10.68
N ILE A 154 -25.13 -7.92 11.58
CA ILE A 154 -25.80 -9.23 11.62
C ILE A 154 -27.31 -9.06 11.84
N ALA A 155 -27.72 -8.21 12.79
CA ALA A 155 -29.13 -7.95 13.07
C ALA A 155 -29.87 -7.35 11.85
N LEU A 156 -29.23 -6.45 11.10
CA LEU A 156 -29.79 -5.88 9.87
C LEU A 156 -29.98 -6.94 8.78
N CYS A 157 -28.96 -7.78 8.54
CA CYS A 157 -29.05 -8.87 7.57
C CYS A 157 -30.19 -9.84 7.91
N ASN A 158 -30.36 -10.16 9.21
CA ASN A 158 -31.44 -11.05 9.65
C ASN A 158 -32.83 -10.44 9.42
N LYS A 159 -33.03 -9.15 9.70
CA LYS A 159 -34.31 -8.47 9.42
C LYS A 159 -34.68 -8.46 7.94
N GLY A 160 -33.70 -8.26 7.04
CA GLY A 160 -33.93 -8.35 5.59
C GLY A 160 -34.34 -9.75 5.12
N ASN A 161 -33.77 -10.79 5.72
CA ASN A 161 -34.07 -12.18 5.38
C ASN A 161 -35.47 -12.63 5.84
N GLU A 162 -35.98 -12.11 6.95
CA GLU A 162 -37.35 -12.37 7.40
C GLU A 162 -38.39 -11.87 6.39
N HIS A 163 -38.14 -10.73 5.74
CA HIS A 163 -39.02 -10.19 4.69
C HIS A 163 -39.03 -11.08 3.44
N ILE A 164 -37.88 -11.66 3.08
CA ILE A 164 -37.76 -12.62 1.97
C ILE A 164 -38.49 -13.93 2.33
N ARG A 165 -38.29 -14.47 3.54
CA ARG A 165 -38.97 -15.69 4.01
C ARG A 165 -40.49 -15.52 4.12
N TYR A 166 -40.96 -14.35 4.53
CA TYR A 166 -42.38 -14.03 4.57
C TYR A 166 -43.02 -14.09 3.18
N ILE A 167 -42.36 -13.54 2.15
CA ILE A 167 -42.84 -13.59 0.76
C ILE A 167 -42.93 -15.05 0.27
N TYR A 168 -41.89 -15.87 0.47
CA TYR A 168 -41.93 -17.27 0.03
C TYR A 168 -42.97 -18.12 0.74
N ARG A 169 -43.25 -17.85 2.03
CA ARG A 169 -44.25 -18.59 2.83
C ARG A 169 -45.69 -18.26 2.46
N HIS A 170 -45.97 -17.13 1.83
CA HIS A 170 -47.32 -16.71 1.40
C HIS A 170 -47.54 -16.79 -0.12
N MET A 171 -46.53 -17.24 -0.88
CA MET A 171 -46.65 -17.56 -2.31
C MET A 171 -46.65 -19.08 -2.57
N SER A 172 -46.71 -19.90 -1.53
CA SER A 172 -46.89 -21.36 -1.59
C SER A 172 -48.30 -21.72 -1.13
#